data_AF-A0A1G6HCZ6-F1
#
_entry.id   AF-A0A1G6HCZ6-F1
#
_cell.length_a   1.000
_cell.length_b   1.000
_cell.length_c   1.000
_cell.angle_alpha   90.00
_cell.angle_beta   90.00
_cell.angle_gamma   90.00
#
_symmetry.space_group_name_H-M   'P 1'
#
loop_
_entity.id
_entity.type
_entity.pdbx_description
1 polymer ?
#
loop_
_entity_poly.entity_id
_entity_poly.type
_entity_poly.pdbx_seq_one_letter_code
_entity_poly.pdbx_strand_id
1 'polypeptide(L)'
;MNYMPRHIFISQESTNDHISIFYNEPIFIVTADKNDLAKLSLLDEAHKPGIYILIGHQRRYIGQASSATFTRLQQHNLHKDWWNKVIFFGREDGHLSKAQLDYLESELIEEFAQTSLVLDNNTQGNISYIDKLGKITAKALLVQVKDTLANIANIDLLEENPIEENEPEENNDTDQKFVNYNGKKYTGPSARQIFITVITDVLKFESLALLTPLISDNEPNTVKFIGTTARISKSGTELTKKVNGTPYHIYINYSKDMLRKRLEVVAKATEKPIDIQL
;
A
#
# COMPACT_ATOMS: atom_id res chain seq x y z
N MET A 1 -19.45 -22.78 6.43
CA MET A 1 -18.51 -22.21 5.44
C MET A 1 -17.11 -22.50 5.97
N ASN A 2 -16.39 -23.46 5.41
CA ASN A 2 -15.03 -23.80 5.88
C ASN A 2 -14.09 -22.64 5.52
N TYR A 3 -13.59 -21.95 6.54
CA TYR A 3 -12.57 -20.93 6.43
C TYR A 3 -11.24 -21.65 6.11
N MET A 4 -10.81 -21.64 4.86
CA MET A 4 -9.44 -22.08 4.55
C MET A 4 -8.45 -21.04 5.11
N PRO A 5 -7.38 -21.48 5.78
CA PRO A 5 -6.35 -20.56 6.26
C PRO A 5 -5.72 -19.83 5.06
N ARG A 6 -5.84 -18.50 5.04
CA ARG A 6 -5.09 -17.64 4.12
C ARG A 6 -3.64 -17.63 4.59
N HIS A 7 -2.75 -18.32 3.88
CA HIS A 7 -1.32 -18.26 4.12
C HIS A 7 -0.77 -17.02 3.43
N ILE A 8 -0.70 -15.92 4.19
CA ILE A 8 -0.11 -14.68 3.72
C ILE A 8 1.31 -14.62 4.25
N PHE A 9 2.29 -14.76 3.35
CA PHE A 9 3.69 -14.55 3.67
C PHE A 9 4.10 -13.15 3.24
N ILE A 10 4.75 -12.43 4.16
CA ILE A 10 5.35 -11.12 3.90
C ILE A 10 6.85 -11.29 4.01
N SER A 11 7.57 -11.30 2.88
CA SER A 11 9.04 -11.26 2.88
C SER A 11 9.50 -9.83 2.64
N GLN A 12 10.25 -9.28 3.60
CA GLN A 12 11.03 -8.06 3.42
C GLN A 12 12.48 -8.49 3.19
N GLU A 13 12.99 -8.32 1.98
CA GLU A 13 14.42 -8.57 1.73
C GLU A 13 15.23 -7.31 2.12
N SER A 14 15.97 -7.46 3.21
CA SER A 14 16.99 -6.54 3.74
C SER A 14 16.54 -5.24 4.43
N THR A 15 17.41 -4.76 5.30
CA THR A 15 17.21 -3.66 6.27
C THR A 15 17.17 -2.26 5.66
N ASN A 16 17.35 -2.11 4.34
CA ASN A 16 17.56 -0.81 3.69
C ASN A 16 16.79 -0.63 2.36
N ASP A 17 15.85 -1.54 2.06
CA ASP A 17 15.15 -1.61 0.78
C ASP A 17 13.66 -1.43 0.99
N HIS A 18 13.00 -0.63 0.15
CA HIS A 18 11.57 -0.35 0.25
C HIS A 18 10.75 -1.34 -0.59
N ILE A 19 11.09 -2.63 -0.50
CA ILE A 19 10.42 -3.71 -1.23
C ILE A 19 9.55 -4.50 -0.25
N SER A 20 8.28 -4.69 -0.59
CA SER A 20 7.38 -5.60 0.11
C SER A 20 6.81 -6.61 -0.87
N ILE A 21 6.82 -7.88 -0.49
CA ILE A 21 6.21 -8.97 -1.27
C ILE A 21 5.09 -9.58 -0.44
N PHE A 22 3.93 -9.75 -1.06
CA PHE A 22 2.76 -10.37 -0.47
C PHE A 22 2.41 -11.62 -1.28
N TYR A 23 2.42 -12.77 -0.62
CA TYR A 23 1.90 -14.01 -1.20
C TYR A 23 0.49 -14.26 -0.68
N ASN A 24 -0.43 -14.59 -1.58
CA ASN A 24 -1.78 -15.00 -1.26
C ASN A 24 -2.23 -15.94 -2.38
N GLU A 25 -1.94 -17.23 -2.23
CA GLU A 25 -2.05 -18.19 -3.32
C GLU A 25 -3.36 -18.04 -4.13
N PRO A 26 -3.29 -18.03 -5.47
CA PRO A 26 -2.11 -18.28 -6.29
C PRO A 26 -1.33 -17.02 -6.66
N ILE A 27 -1.60 -15.87 -6.03
CA ILE A 27 -1.04 -14.58 -6.42
C ILE A 27 0.18 -14.19 -5.60
N PHE A 28 1.09 -13.48 -6.27
CA PHE A 28 2.07 -12.62 -5.60
C PHE A 28 1.79 -11.17 -5.94
N ILE A 29 2.13 -10.26 -5.02
CA ILE A 29 2.15 -8.82 -5.24
C ILE A 29 3.46 -8.28 -4.72
N VAL A 30 4.14 -7.47 -5.51
CA VAL A 30 5.35 -6.76 -5.12
C VAL A 30 5.10 -5.26 -5.18
N THR A 31 5.49 -4.56 -4.12
CA THR A 31 5.50 -3.10 -4.05
C THR A 31 6.93 -2.63 -3.83
N ALA A 32 7.40 -1.66 -4.60
CA ALA A 32 8.76 -1.17 -4.48
C ALA A 32 8.89 0.32 -4.80
N ASP A 33 9.84 1.00 -4.15
CA ASP A 33 10.26 2.33 -4.57
C ASP A 33 11.16 2.24 -5.82
N LYS A 34 11.09 3.24 -6.69
CA LYS A 34 11.92 3.35 -7.90
C LYS A 34 13.42 3.19 -7.65
N ASN A 35 13.90 3.60 -6.47
CA ASN A 35 15.33 3.50 -6.13
C ASN A 35 15.79 2.06 -5.95
N ASP A 36 14.88 1.16 -5.60
CA ASP A 36 15.17 -0.26 -5.39
C ASP A 36 14.95 -1.07 -6.67
N LEU A 37 14.70 -0.42 -7.82
CA LEU A 37 14.46 -1.09 -9.10
C LEU A 37 15.56 -2.10 -9.43
N ALA A 38 16.84 -1.76 -9.24
CA ALA A 38 17.95 -2.66 -9.55
C ALA A 38 17.85 -3.99 -8.77
N LYS A 39 17.31 -3.95 -7.56
CA LYS A 39 17.20 -5.11 -6.66
C LYS A 39 16.01 -6.01 -7.01
N LEU A 40 15.01 -5.49 -7.74
CA LEU A 40 13.92 -6.30 -8.27
C LEU A 40 14.42 -7.42 -9.20
N SER A 41 15.59 -7.26 -9.83
CA SER A 41 16.20 -8.31 -10.65
C SER A 41 16.55 -9.58 -9.87
N LEU A 42 16.65 -9.49 -8.54
CA LEU A 42 16.96 -10.61 -7.66
C LEU A 42 15.70 -11.39 -7.25
N LEU A 43 14.50 -10.84 -7.50
CA LEU A 43 13.23 -11.46 -7.13
C LEU A 43 12.73 -12.35 -8.25
N ASP A 44 12.39 -13.60 -7.93
CA ASP A 44 11.78 -14.55 -8.88
C ASP A 44 10.48 -13.97 -9.48
N GLU A 45 9.71 -13.23 -8.69
CA GLU A 45 8.45 -12.57 -9.06
C GLU A 45 8.63 -11.62 -10.24
N ALA A 46 9.75 -10.90 -10.29
CA ALA A 46 10.00 -9.90 -11.32
C ALA A 46 10.30 -10.53 -12.69
N HIS A 47 10.64 -11.83 -12.72
CA HIS A 47 10.88 -12.62 -13.94
C HIS A 47 9.63 -13.35 -14.45
N LYS A 48 8.50 -13.22 -13.75
CA LYS A 48 7.22 -13.83 -14.11
C LYS A 48 6.31 -12.88 -14.90
N PRO A 49 5.40 -13.42 -15.74
CA PRO A 49 4.37 -12.63 -16.41
C PRO A 49 3.45 -11.95 -15.41
N GLY A 50 2.98 -10.77 -15.74
CA GLY A 50 2.16 -10.00 -14.81
C GLY A 50 1.72 -8.64 -15.30
N ILE A 51 1.02 -7.95 -14.41
CA ILE A 51 0.60 -6.56 -14.56
C ILE A 51 1.46 -5.70 -13.64
N TYR A 52 1.86 -4.52 -14.11
CA TYR A 52 2.55 -3.52 -13.32
C TYR A 52 1.86 -2.17 -13.43
N ILE A 53 1.93 -1.42 -12.33
CA ILE A 53 1.34 -0.10 -12.17
C ILE A 53 2.44 0.82 -11.66
N LEU A 54 2.86 1.75 -12.52
CA LEU A 54 3.77 2.83 -12.12
C LEU A 54 2.96 3.92 -11.43
N ILE A 55 3.44 4.32 -10.27
CA ILE A 55 2.77 5.28 -9.39
C ILE A 55 3.67 6.49 -9.25
N GLY A 56 3.09 7.66 -9.50
CA GLY A 56 3.64 8.97 -9.15
C GLY A 56 2.66 9.67 -8.23
N HIS A 57 2.73 10.99 -8.16
CA HIS A 57 1.82 11.79 -7.34
C HIS A 57 0.35 11.58 -7.76
N GLN A 58 -0.09 12.29 -8.81
CA GLN A 58 -1.42 12.13 -9.42
C GLN A 58 -1.40 11.34 -10.72
N ARG A 59 -0.25 10.79 -11.12
CA ARG A 59 -0.09 10.07 -12.39
C ARG A 59 0.01 8.56 -12.16
N ARG A 60 -0.60 7.79 -13.05
CA ARG A 60 -0.54 6.33 -13.11
C ARG A 60 -0.24 5.86 -14.52
N TYR A 61 0.45 4.73 -14.62
CA TYR A 61 0.62 4.00 -15.88
C TYR A 61 0.45 2.51 -15.59
N ILE A 62 -0.44 1.87 -16.33
CA ILE A 62 -0.71 0.44 -16.23
C ILE A 62 -0.07 -0.24 -17.44
N GLY A 63 0.62 -1.35 -17.21
CA GLY A 63 1.18 -2.13 -18.30
C GLY A 63 1.17 -3.62 -17.97
N GLN A 64 1.28 -4.44 -19.01
CA GLN A 64 1.47 -5.88 -18.89
C GLN A 64 2.82 -6.38 -19.43
N ALA A 65 3.28 -7.51 -18.90
CA ALA A 65 4.44 -8.25 -19.39
C ALA A 65 4.07 -9.73 -19.55
N SER A 66 4.29 -10.28 -20.76
CA SER A 66 4.03 -11.69 -21.08
C SER A 66 5.18 -12.63 -20.69
N SER A 67 6.31 -12.08 -20.26
CA SER A 67 7.48 -12.80 -19.77
C SER A 67 7.98 -12.10 -18.50
N ALA A 68 9.14 -11.46 -18.50
CA ALA A 68 9.67 -10.78 -17.33
C ALA A 68 9.07 -9.36 -17.18
N THR A 69 8.38 -9.12 -16.07
CA THR A 69 7.91 -7.79 -15.67
C THR A 69 9.08 -6.81 -15.51
N PHE A 70 10.21 -7.28 -14.98
CA PHE A 70 11.42 -6.48 -14.76
C PHE A 70 11.90 -5.75 -16.03
N THR A 71 11.92 -6.43 -17.18
CA THR A 71 12.36 -5.86 -18.45
C THR A 71 11.53 -4.63 -18.85
N ARG A 72 10.21 -4.67 -18.60
CA ARG A 72 9.32 -3.53 -18.87
C ARG A 72 9.58 -2.38 -17.90
N LEU A 73 9.80 -2.68 -16.62
CA LEU A 73 10.14 -1.67 -15.62
C LEU A 73 11.46 -0.97 -15.94
N GLN A 74 12.48 -1.69 -16.42
CA GLN A 74 13.73 -1.08 -16.87
C GLN A 74 13.53 -0.13 -18.05
N GLN A 75 12.72 -0.54 -19.03
CA GLN A 75 12.38 0.32 -20.17
C GLN A 75 11.69 1.61 -19.70
N HIS A 76 10.70 1.52 -18.81
CA HIS A 76 10.03 2.71 -18.28
C HIS A 76 10.92 3.56 -17.39
N ASN A 77 11.86 2.97 -16.65
CA ASN A 77 12.81 3.73 -15.84
C ASN A 77 13.66 4.71 -16.68
N LEU A 78 13.98 4.32 -17.92
CA LEU A 78 14.75 5.16 -18.84
C LEU A 78 13.92 6.28 -19.49
N HIS A 79 12.61 6.07 -19.67
CA HIS A 79 11.75 6.95 -20.48
C HIS A 79 10.66 7.69 -19.69
N LYS A 80 10.46 7.35 -18.41
CA LYS A 80 9.47 7.95 -17.51
C LYS A 80 10.14 8.29 -16.18
N ASP A 81 10.43 9.57 -15.98
CA ASP A 81 11.06 10.07 -14.76
C ASP A 81 10.07 10.26 -13.61
N TRP A 82 8.80 10.54 -13.91
CA TRP A 82 7.76 10.95 -12.97
C TRP A 82 7.32 9.92 -11.92
N TRP A 83 7.50 8.63 -12.16
CA TRP A 83 7.05 7.59 -11.22
C TRP A 83 8.06 7.46 -10.08
N ASN A 84 7.57 7.19 -8.88
CA ASN A 84 8.38 7.04 -7.67
C ASN A 84 8.19 5.67 -7.00
N LYS A 85 7.09 4.97 -7.30
CA LYS A 85 6.75 3.65 -6.80
C LYS A 85 6.20 2.76 -7.91
N VAL A 86 6.31 1.45 -7.71
CA VAL A 86 5.69 0.45 -8.57
C VAL A 86 4.95 -0.57 -7.72
N ILE A 87 3.79 -1.00 -8.22
CA ILE A 87 3.12 -2.22 -7.77
C ILE A 87 3.07 -3.15 -8.96
N PHE A 88 3.50 -4.40 -8.82
CA PHE A 88 3.28 -5.41 -9.83
C PHE A 88 2.83 -6.72 -9.21
N PHE A 89 2.07 -7.49 -9.97
CA PHE A 89 1.47 -8.73 -9.49
C PHE A 89 1.32 -9.73 -10.63
N GLY A 90 1.25 -10.99 -10.25
CA GLY A 90 1.10 -12.10 -11.16
C GLY A 90 0.69 -13.36 -10.41
N ARG A 91 0.87 -14.51 -11.05
CA ARG A 91 0.69 -15.81 -10.41
C ARG A 91 2.03 -16.40 -10.03
N GLU A 92 2.08 -17.08 -8.89
CA GLU A 92 3.29 -17.75 -8.40
C GLU A 92 3.81 -18.80 -9.38
N ASP A 93 2.89 -19.52 -10.05
CA ASP A 93 3.17 -20.50 -11.09
C ASP A 93 3.50 -19.90 -12.47
N GLY A 94 3.44 -18.56 -12.61
CA GLY A 94 3.71 -17.84 -13.86
C GLY A 94 2.68 -18.05 -14.98
N HIS A 95 1.58 -18.77 -14.72
CA HIS A 95 0.59 -19.13 -15.75
C HIS A 95 -0.46 -18.05 -15.98
N LEU A 96 -0.08 -16.96 -16.67
CA LEU A 96 -1.01 -15.97 -17.21
C LEU A 96 -0.95 -15.95 -18.73
N SER A 97 -2.07 -16.22 -19.39
CA SER A 97 -2.13 -16.14 -20.85
C SER A 97 -2.13 -14.70 -21.34
N LYS A 98 -1.74 -14.47 -22.60
CA LYS A 98 -1.79 -13.14 -23.22
C LYS A 98 -3.20 -12.53 -23.16
N ALA A 99 -4.23 -13.34 -23.38
CA ALA A 99 -5.62 -12.89 -23.30
C ALA A 99 -6.04 -12.47 -21.88
N GLN A 100 -5.55 -13.17 -20.86
CA GLN A 100 -5.79 -12.79 -19.46
C GLN A 100 -5.05 -11.50 -19.10
N LEU A 101 -3.80 -11.35 -19.54
CA LEU A 101 -3.03 -10.12 -19.32
C LEU A 101 -3.70 -8.91 -19.97
N ASP A 102 -4.14 -9.06 -21.22
CA ASP A 102 -4.87 -8.03 -21.96
C ASP A 102 -6.17 -7.64 -21.25
N TYR A 103 -6.94 -8.63 -20.80
CA TYR A 103 -8.17 -8.39 -20.04
C TYR A 103 -7.90 -7.64 -18.72
N LEU A 104 -6.89 -8.08 -17.94
CA LEU A 104 -6.54 -7.44 -16.67
C LEU A 104 -6.06 -6.00 -16.85
N GLU A 105 -5.22 -5.74 -17.87
CA GLU A 105 -4.72 -4.41 -18.21
C GLU A 105 -5.88 -3.49 -18.58
N SER A 106 -6.77 -3.92 -19.48
CA SER A 106 -7.93 -3.11 -19.89
C SER A 106 -8.90 -2.82 -18.74
N GLU A 107 -9.25 -3.80 -17.91
CA GLU A 107 -10.15 -3.56 -16.76
C GLU A 107 -9.54 -2.55 -15.77
N LEU A 108 -8.23 -2.63 -15.50
CA LEU A 108 -7.55 -1.65 -14.65
C LEU A 108 -7.53 -0.26 -15.28
N ILE A 109 -7.21 -0.14 -16.58
CA ILE A 109 -7.23 1.14 -17.29
C ILE A 109 -8.63 1.76 -17.21
N GLU A 110 -9.68 0.98 -17.43
CA GLU A 110 -11.07 1.45 -17.35
C GLU A 110 -11.43 1.94 -15.95
N GLU A 111 -11.04 1.21 -14.90
CA GLU A 111 -11.29 1.62 -13.52
C GLU A 111 -10.54 2.90 -13.13
N PHE A 112 -9.25 2.98 -13.46
CA PHE A 112 -8.47 4.19 -13.19
C PHE A 112 -8.99 5.40 -13.97
N ALA A 113 -9.56 5.20 -15.17
CA ALA A 113 -10.15 6.27 -15.96
C ALA A 113 -11.42 6.87 -15.32
N GLN A 114 -12.02 6.20 -14.33
CA GLN A 114 -13.14 6.74 -13.54
C GLN A 114 -12.69 7.54 -12.31
N THR A 115 -11.38 7.62 -12.06
CA THR A 115 -10.81 8.40 -10.95
C THR A 115 -10.37 9.79 -11.42
N SER A 116 -9.99 10.66 -10.49
CA SER A 116 -9.35 11.95 -10.77
C SER A 116 -7.87 11.84 -11.15
N LEU A 117 -7.28 10.64 -11.14
CA LEU A 117 -5.89 10.40 -11.47
C LEU A 117 -5.62 10.57 -12.98
N VAL A 118 -4.44 11.10 -13.31
CA VAL A 118 -3.96 11.21 -14.68
C VAL A 118 -3.40 9.86 -15.14
N LEU A 119 -4.07 9.23 -16.10
CA LEU A 119 -3.55 8.04 -16.79
C LEU A 119 -2.59 8.45 -17.92
N ASP A 120 -1.34 7.98 -17.86
CA ASP A 120 -0.31 8.17 -18.91
C ASP A 120 -0.37 7.08 -19.99
N ASN A 121 -1.40 6.22 -19.96
CA ASN A 121 -1.65 5.21 -20.97
C ASN A 121 -2.12 5.88 -22.27
N ASN A 122 -1.33 5.75 -23.33
CA ASN A 122 -1.70 6.27 -24.66
C ASN A 122 -2.72 5.37 -25.41
N THR A 123 -3.12 4.25 -24.83
CA THR A 123 -4.00 3.22 -25.41
C THR A 123 -4.88 2.60 -24.35
N GLN A 124 -6.05 2.06 -24.72
CA GLN A 124 -6.96 1.34 -23.81
C GLN A 124 -6.53 -0.12 -23.50
N GLY A 125 -5.28 -0.48 -23.81
CA GLY A 125 -4.77 -1.85 -23.76
C GLY A 125 -4.98 -2.58 -25.10
N ASN A 126 -4.50 -3.82 -25.17
CA ASN A 126 -4.73 -4.69 -26.33
C ASN A 126 -6.01 -5.50 -26.12
N ILE A 127 -6.69 -5.87 -27.21
CA ILE A 127 -7.88 -6.71 -27.15
C ILE A 127 -7.53 -8.08 -27.73
N SER A 128 -7.62 -9.11 -26.89
CA SER A 128 -7.47 -10.52 -27.27
C SER A 128 -8.76 -11.27 -26.98
N TYR A 129 -9.07 -12.28 -27.79
CA TYR A 129 -10.18 -13.19 -27.47
C TYR A 129 -9.86 -13.95 -26.18
N ILE A 130 -10.78 -13.88 -25.23
CA ILE A 130 -10.73 -14.62 -23.97
C ILE A 130 -12.03 -15.40 -23.83
N ASP A 131 -11.90 -16.68 -23.50
CA ASP A 131 -13.06 -17.53 -23.24
C ASP A 131 -13.70 -17.18 -21.89
N LYS A 132 -14.91 -17.69 -21.66
CA LYS A 132 -15.68 -17.37 -20.45
C LYS A 132 -14.94 -17.79 -19.18
N LEU A 133 -14.28 -18.95 -19.18
CA LEU A 133 -13.56 -19.45 -18.02
C LEU A 133 -12.32 -18.59 -17.76
N GLY A 134 -11.51 -18.31 -18.80
CA GLY A 134 -10.35 -17.42 -18.70
C GLY A 134 -10.70 -16.05 -18.13
N LYS A 135 -11.82 -15.45 -18.56
CA LYS A 135 -12.31 -14.17 -18.04
C LYS A 135 -12.69 -14.24 -16.56
N ILE A 136 -13.41 -15.29 -16.15
CA ILE A 136 -13.79 -15.50 -14.75
C ILE A 136 -12.54 -15.64 -13.87
N THR A 137 -11.57 -16.44 -14.29
CA THR A 137 -10.33 -16.66 -13.53
C THR A 137 -9.50 -15.38 -13.42
N ALA A 138 -9.35 -14.62 -14.50
CA ALA A 138 -8.63 -13.34 -14.48
C ALA A 138 -9.33 -12.33 -13.57
N LYS A 139 -10.67 -12.22 -13.65
CA LYS A 139 -11.43 -11.33 -12.78
C LYS A 139 -11.30 -11.71 -11.30
N ALA A 140 -11.38 -13.01 -10.97
CA ALA A 140 -11.20 -13.50 -9.61
C ALA A 140 -9.80 -13.17 -9.06
N LEU A 141 -8.77 -13.32 -9.91
CA LEU A 141 -7.40 -12.94 -9.59
C LEU A 141 -7.29 -11.44 -9.27
N LEU A 142 -7.88 -10.57 -10.11
CA LEU A 142 -7.86 -9.12 -9.87
C LEU A 142 -8.56 -8.73 -8.57
N VAL A 143 -9.70 -9.37 -8.26
CA VAL A 143 -10.41 -9.15 -6.99
C VAL A 143 -9.52 -9.55 -5.81
N GLN A 144 -8.84 -10.69 -5.87
CA GLN A 144 -7.93 -11.14 -4.82
C GLN A 144 -6.72 -10.19 -4.65
N VAL A 145 -6.20 -9.65 -5.76
CA VAL A 145 -5.13 -8.63 -5.73
C VAL A 145 -5.59 -7.38 -5.00
N LYS A 146 -6.76 -6.84 -5.35
CA LYS A 146 -7.32 -5.64 -4.70
C LYS A 146 -7.65 -5.88 -3.24
N ASP A 147 -8.23 -7.02 -2.90
CA ASP A 147 -8.49 -7.41 -1.50
C ASP A 147 -7.17 -7.47 -0.71
N THR A 148 -6.13 -8.05 -1.29
CA THR A 148 -4.81 -8.13 -0.64
C THR A 148 -4.18 -6.75 -0.48
N LEU A 149 -4.22 -5.93 -1.53
CA LEU A 149 -3.73 -4.56 -1.46
C LEU A 149 -4.49 -3.77 -0.39
N ALA A 150 -5.82 -3.78 -0.38
CA ALA A 150 -6.62 -2.98 0.53
C ALA A 150 -6.58 -3.50 1.99
N ASN A 151 -6.66 -4.81 2.21
CA ASN A 151 -6.86 -5.38 3.54
C ASN A 151 -5.56 -5.89 4.20
N ILE A 152 -4.49 -6.11 3.41
CA ILE A 152 -3.22 -6.63 3.91
C ILE A 152 -2.13 -5.57 3.75
N ALA A 153 -1.90 -5.09 2.52
CA ALA A 153 -0.92 -4.03 2.27
C ALA A 153 -1.42 -2.64 2.69
N ASN A 154 -2.73 -2.51 2.88
CA ASN A 154 -3.45 -1.25 3.11
C ASN A 154 -3.10 -0.17 2.11
N ILE A 155 -2.99 -0.58 0.85
CA ILE A 155 -2.85 0.25 -0.32
C ILE A 155 -4.22 0.23 -0.99
N ASP A 156 -4.88 1.38 -1.01
CA ASP A 156 -5.96 1.55 -1.97
C ASP A 156 -5.32 1.87 -3.32
N LEU A 157 -5.59 1.01 -4.30
CA LEU A 157 -4.99 1.13 -5.62
C LEU A 157 -5.52 2.36 -6.38
N LEU A 158 -6.74 2.81 -6.06
CA LEU A 158 -7.47 3.84 -6.78
C LEU A 158 -7.48 5.20 -6.05
N GLU A 159 -7.04 5.26 -4.79
CA GLU A 159 -6.92 6.53 -4.07
C GLU A 159 -5.75 7.39 -4.59
N GLU A 160 -5.94 8.70 -4.51
CA GLU A 160 -4.85 9.65 -4.68
C GLU A 160 -3.81 9.47 -3.57
N ASN A 161 -2.53 9.50 -3.93
CA ASN A 161 -1.51 9.65 -2.89
C ASN A 161 -1.75 11.04 -2.27
N PRO A 162 -1.93 11.16 -0.95
CA PRO A 162 -2.15 12.47 -0.34
C PRO A 162 -1.00 13.40 -0.73
N ILE A 163 -1.39 14.54 -1.28
CA ILE A 163 -0.52 15.66 -1.57
C ILE A 163 0.13 16.08 -0.24
N GLU A 164 1.42 16.41 -0.27
CA GLU A 164 2.03 17.28 0.74
C GLU A 164 1.34 18.66 0.65
N GLU A 165 0.12 18.77 1.17
CA GLU A 165 -0.51 20.05 1.43
C GLU A 165 -0.40 20.32 2.93
N ASN A 166 0.27 21.41 3.26
CA ASN A 166 0.09 22.09 4.54
C ASN A 166 -1.41 22.44 4.61
N GLU A 167 -2.22 21.60 5.27
CA GLU A 167 -3.63 21.90 5.47
C GLU A 167 -3.75 23.30 6.10
N PRO A 168 -4.43 24.26 5.45
CA PRO A 168 -4.87 25.48 6.11
C PRO A 168 -5.87 25.09 7.19
N GLU A 169 -5.82 25.78 8.33
CA GLU A 169 -6.83 25.68 9.37
C GLU A 169 -8.21 26.10 8.80
N GLU A 170 -9.06 25.14 8.47
CA GLU A 170 -10.49 25.40 8.27
C GLU A 170 -11.23 25.33 9.61
N ASN A 171 -11.78 26.49 9.98
CA ASN A 171 -12.68 26.67 11.11
C ASN A 171 -14.15 26.54 10.68
N ASN A 172 -14.91 25.85 11.54
CA ASN A 172 -16.39 25.76 11.65
C ASN A 172 -17.03 24.80 10.63
N ASP A 173 -17.79 23.75 10.99
CA ASP A 173 -18.81 23.66 12.04
C ASP A 173 -19.12 22.17 12.38
N THR A 174 -19.42 21.90 13.66
CA THR A 174 -20.22 20.76 14.21
C THR A 174 -19.99 19.30 13.76
N ASP A 175 -18.76 18.80 13.84
CA ASP A 175 -18.51 17.42 14.29
C ASP A 175 -17.10 17.33 14.88
N GLN A 176 -17.00 17.29 16.21
CA GLN A 176 -15.70 17.36 16.89
C GLN A 176 -14.91 16.07 16.59
N LYS A 177 -13.88 16.14 15.72
CA LYS A 177 -13.02 15.00 15.40
C LYS A 177 -12.52 14.32 16.67
N PHE A 178 -12.79 13.02 16.81
CA PHE A 178 -12.38 12.25 17.98
C PHE A 178 -12.02 10.81 17.64
N VAL A 179 -11.22 10.23 18.53
CA VAL A 179 -11.03 8.78 18.66
C VAL A 179 -11.33 8.40 20.10
N ASN A 180 -12.22 7.44 20.32
CA ASN A 180 -12.42 6.85 21.63
C ASN A 180 -11.76 5.47 21.62
N TYR A 181 -10.63 5.33 22.29
CA TYR A 181 -9.88 4.08 22.34
C TYR A 181 -9.85 3.58 23.78
N ASN A 182 -10.40 2.37 23.99
CA ASN A 182 -10.51 1.74 25.31
C ASN A 182 -11.14 2.65 26.39
N GLY A 183 -12.18 3.39 26.01
CA GLY A 183 -12.89 4.33 26.89
C GLY A 183 -12.20 5.67 27.11
N LYS A 184 -10.98 5.87 26.58
CA LYS A 184 -10.29 7.16 26.61
C LYS A 184 -10.56 7.92 25.31
N LYS A 185 -11.12 9.13 25.44
CA LYS A 185 -11.37 10.03 24.31
C LYS A 185 -10.13 10.87 23.99
N TYR A 186 -9.79 10.91 22.72
CA TYR A 186 -8.71 11.70 22.13
C TYR A 186 -9.32 12.69 21.14
N THR A 187 -8.94 13.95 21.23
CA THR A 187 -9.35 15.03 20.33
C THR A 187 -8.12 15.85 19.95
N GLY A 188 -8.21 16.61 18.86
CA GLY A 188 -7.08 17.38 18.38
C GLY A 188 -7.40 18.22 17.15
N PRO A 189 -6.48 19.10 16.74
CA PRO A 189 -6.67 20.01 15.61
C PRO A 189 -6.77 19.30 14.25
N SER A 190 -6.19 18.10 14.14
CA SER A 190 -6.23 17.30 12.91
C SER A 190 -6.29 15.80 13.20
N ALA A 191 -6.75 15.03 12.22
CA ALA A 191 -6.77 13.57 12.29
C ALA A 191 -5.37 12.99 12.58
N ARG A 192 -4.34 13.59 11.98
CA ARG A 192 -2.93 13.22 12.19
C ARG A 192 -2.51 13.45 13.63
N GLN A 193 -2.90 14.56 14.25
CA GLN A 193 -2.55 14.85 15.65
C GLN A 193 -3.26 13.91 16.63
N ILE A 194 -4.54 13.59 16.35
CA ILE A 194 -5.29 12.60 17.14
C ILE A 194 -4.60 11.23 17.04
N PHE A 195 -4.26 10.79 15.82
CA PHE A 195 -3.53 9.55 15.58
C PHE A 195 -2.22 9.50 16.37
N ILE A 196 -1.34 10.50 16.24
CA ILE A 196 -0.06 10.56 16.95
C ILE A 196 -0.27 10.42 18.47
N THR A 197 -1.30 11.06 19.01
CA THR A 197 -1.58 11.03 20.46
C THR A 197 -2.05 9.66 20.91
N VAL A 198 -2.95 9.01 20.16
CA VAL A 198 -3.41 7.65 20.45
C VAL A 198 -2.24 6.67 20.41
N ILE A 199 -1.44 6.67 19.34
CA ILE A 199 -0.31 5.75 19.20
C ILE A 199 0.77 6.00 20.26
N THR A 200 1.02 7.25 20.62
CA THR A 200 1.95 7.60 21.71
C THR A 200 1.51 7.00 23.03
N ASP A 201 0.23 7.06 23.37
CA ASP A 201 -0.29 6.47 24.60
C ASP A 201 -0.24 4.95 24.54
N VAL A 202 -0.63 4.35 23.41
CA VAL A 202 -0.54 2.90 23.20
C VAL A 202 0.90 2.39 23.41
N LEU A 203 1.90 3.08 22.85
CA LEU A 203 3.31 2.71 23.03
C LEU A 203 3.83 2.86 24.46
N LYS A 204 3.18 3.70 25.28
CA LYS A 204 3.59 3.93 26.68
C LYS A 204 2.90 2.98 27.65
N PHE A 205 1.66 2.59 27.37
CA PHE A 205 0.79 1.90 28.33
C PHE A 205 0.45 0.46 27.93
N GLU A 206 0.57 0.07 26.66
CA GLU A 206 0.33 -1.30 26.22
C GLU A 206 1.61 -2.14 26.18
N SER A 207 1.44 -3.48 26.23
CA SER A 207 2.56 -4.40 26.03
C SER A 207 3.04 -4.36 24.59
N LEU A 208 4.35 -4.12 24.39
CA LEU A 208 4.98 -4.12 23.07
C LEU A 208 4.85 -5.45 22.32
N ALA A 209 4.67 -6.57 23.03
CA ALA A 209 4.45 -7.88 22.42
C ALA A 209 3.14 -7.93 21.60
N LEU A 210 2.13 -7.15 21.98
CA LEU A 210 0.88 -7.03 21.23
C LEU A 210 1.07 -6.21 19.94
N LEU A 211 2.03 -5.30 19.94
CA LEU A 211 2.32 -4.39 18.83
C LEU A 211 3.37 -4.93 17.87
N THR A 212 3.97 -6.10 18.14
CA THR A 212 4.99 -6.72 17.28
C THR A 212 4.61 -6.77 15.79
N PRO A 213 3.35 -7.06 15.39
CA PRO A 213 2.96 -7.03 13.97
C PRO A 213 3.03 -5.64 13.32
N LEU A 214 3.08 -4.57 14.12
CA LEU A 214 3.05 -3.17 13.69
C LEU A 214 4.43 -2.51 13.77
N ILE A 215 5.41 -3.20 14.37
CA ILE A 215 6.77 -2.71 14.57
C ILE A 215 7.66 -3.23 13.43
N SER A 216 8.37 -2.30 12.79
CA SER A 216 9.45 -2.51 11.85
C SER A 216 10.76 -2.67 12.61
N ASP A 217 11.67 -3.50 12.09
CA ASP A 217 12.99 -3.70 12.71
C ASP A 217 13.81 -2.40 12.70
N ASN A 218 13.62 -1.56 11.67
CA ASN A 218 14.31 -0.28 11.48
C ASN A 218 13.31 0.87 11.27
N GLU A 219 13.24 1.41 10.05
CA GLU A 219 12.40 2.56 9.72
C GLU A 219 10.92 2.17 9.64
N PRO A 220 10.01 2.99 10.20
CA PRO A 220 8.58 2.86 9.97
C PRO A 220 8.23 2.87 8.49
N ASN A 221 7.20 2.13 8.12
CA ASN A 221 6.59 2.19 6.79
C ASN A 221 5.07 2.27 6.89
N THR A 222 4.38 2.22 5.75
CA THR A 222 2.92 2.37 5.72
C THR A 222 2.17 1.22 6.41
N VAL A 223 2.80 0.04 6.57
CA VAL A 223 2.22 -1.17 7.17
C VAL A 223 2.71 -1.38 8.61
N LYS A 224 4.02 -1.50 8.79
CA LYS A 224 4.71 -1.54 10.08
C LYS A 224 5.12 -0.12 10.46
N PHE A 225 4.15 0.62 10.97
CA PHE A 225 4.23 2.07 11.11
C PHE A 225 4.88 2.55 12.40
N ILE A 226 5.42 1.63 13.20
CA ILE A 226 6.28 1.90 14.34
C ILE A 226 7.68 1.37 14.01
N GLY A 227 8.72 2.09 14.37
CA GLY A 227 10.11 1.71 14.08
C GLY A 227 11.07 2.45 14.98
N THR A 228 12.37 2.15 14.92
CA THR A 228 13.39 2.70 15.82
C THR A 228 14.16 3.87 15.22
N THR A 229 14.10 4.05 13.90
CA THR A 229 14.75 5.13 13.16
C THR A 229 13.74 6.04 12.46
N ALA A 230 14.12 7.29 12.23
CA ALA A 230 13.29 8.22 11.45
C ALA A 230 13.31 7.83 9.98
N ARG A 231 12.20 8.06 9.27
CA ARG A 231 12.12 7.88 7.82
C ARG A 231 12.07 9.24 7.13
N ILE A 232 12.94 9.44 6.15
CA ILE A 232 13.05 10.70 5.41
C ILE A 232 12.76 10.43 3.94
N SER A 233 11.93 11.27 3.32
CA SER A 233 11.63 11.20 1.90
C SER A 233 12.86 11.57 1.06
N LYS A 234 12.81 11.28 -0.25
CA LYS A 234 13.87 11.71 -1.18
C LYS A 234 14.00 13.24 -1.29
N SER A 235 12.94 14.00 -0.98
CA SER A 235 12.95 15.46 -0.95
C SER A 235 13.47 16.03 0.39
N GLY A 236 13.81 15.17 1.35
CA GLY A 236 14.27 15.59 2.69
C GLY A 236 13.15 15.78 3.72
N THR A 237 11.90 15.52 3.36
CA THR A 237 10.75 15.60 4.28
C THR A 237 10.81 14.44 5.29
N GLU A 238 10.83 14.72 6.59
CA GLU A 238 10.67 13.68 7.60
C GLU A 238 9.23 13.15 7.59
N LEU A 239 9.07 11.85 7.31
CA LEU A 239 7.76 11.18 7.18
C LEU A 239 7.29 10.57 8.50
N THR A 240 8.10 10.71 9.55
CA THR A 240 7.88 10.12 10.86
C THR A 240 7.79 11.16 11.96
N LYS A 241 7.25 10.75 13.12
CA LYS A 241 7.31 11.52 14.36
C LYS A 241 7.95 10.68 15.46
N LYS A 242 9.00 11.21 16.09
CA LYS A 242 9.58 10.60 17.29
C LYS A 242 8.60 10.63 18.47
N VAL A 243 8.50 9.52 19.18
CA VAL A 243 7.67 9.38 20.37
C VAL A 243 8.50 9.66 21.61
N ASN A 244 8.27 10.84 22.20
CA ASN A 244 9.03 11.28 23.37
C ASN A 244 8.94 10.29 24.54
N GLY A 245 10.11 9.92 25.07
CA GLY A 245 10.25 8.95 26.15
C GLY A 245 10.35 7.49 25.70
N THR A 246 10.42 7.23 24.40
CA THR A 246 10.59 5.89 23.82
C THR A 246 11.65 5.91 22.71
N PRO A 247 12.22 4.75 22.31
CA PRO A 247 13.09 4.68 21.14
C PRO A 247 12.33 4.74 19.81
N TYR A 248 11.00 4.85 19.84
CA TYR A 248 10.16 4.65 18.66
C TYR A 248 9.87 5.93 17.88
N HIS A 249 9.75 5.75 16.57
CA HIS A 249 9.22 6.69 15.60
C HIS A 249 7.94 6.11 14.99
N ILE A 250 6.95 6.98 14.72
CA ILE A 250 5.68 6.61 14.09
C ILE A 250 5.64 7.18 12.68
N TYR A 251 5.27 6.40 11.67
CA TYR A 251 4.98 6.93 10.34
C TYR A 251 3.69 7.76 10.36
N ILE A 252 3.74 9.01 9.87
CA ILE A 252 2.62 9.97 10.00
C ILE A 252 2.09 10.48 8.65
N ASN A 253 2.74 10.13 7.55
CA ASN A 253 2.37 10.62 6.23
C ASN A 253 1.28 9.76 5.57
N TYR A 254 0.07 9.86 6.14
CA TYR A 254 -1.12 9.11 5.76
C TYR A 254 -2.25 10.05 5.32
N SER A 255 -3.13 9.54 4.45
CA SER A 255 -4.45 10.15 4.23
C SER A 255 -5.33 9.96 5.46
N LYS A 256 -6.45 10.69 5.50
CA LYS A 256 -7.42 10.64 6.59
C LYS A 256 -7.99 9.22 6.83
N ASP A 257 -8.38 8.54 5.75
CA ASP A 257 -8.91 7.18 5.80
C ASP A 257 -7.84 6.17 6.22
N MET A 258 -6.62 6.41 5.78
CA MET A 258 -5.47 5.59 6.17
C MET A 258 -5.18 5.69 7.68
N LEU A 259 -5.28 6.89 8.27
CA LEU A 259 -5.17 7.07 9.73
C LEU A 259 -6.24 6.29 10.48
N ARG A 260 -7.50 6.30 10.01
CA ARG A 260 -8.60 5.50 10.56
C ARG A 260 -8.27 4.01 10.54
N LYS A 261 -7.86 3.48 9.38
CA LYS A 261 -7.46 2.06 9.23
C LYS A 261 -6.31 1.68 10.15
N ARG A 262 -5.31 2.56 10.35
CA ARG A 262 -4.18 2.29 11.28
C ARG A 262 -4.64 2.20 12.73
N LEU A 263 -5.59 3.03 13.15
CA LEU A 263 -6.18 2.98 14.49
C LEU A 263 -6.98 1.69 14.72
N GLU A 264 -7.72 1.23 13.72
CA GLU A 264 -8.44 -0.06 13.77
C GLU A 264 -7.49 -1.24 13.90
N VAL A 265 -6.36 -1.22 13.17
CA VAL A 265 -5.32 -2.25 13.30
C VAL A 265 -4.73 -2.30 14.71
N VAL A 266 -4.52 -1.14 15.34
CA VAL A 266 -4.05 -1.05 16.73
C VAL A 266 -5.08 -1.59 17.70
N ALA A 267 -6.34 -1.20 17.52
CA ALA A 267 -7.46 -1.71 18.32
C ALA A 267 -7.55 -3.24 18.25
N LYS A 268 -7.41 -3.80 17.05
CA LYS A 268 -7.37 -5.26 16.84
C LYS A 268 -6.16 -5.91 17.50
N ALA A 269 -4.95 -5.34 17.32
CA ALA A 269 -3.72 -5.89 17.89
C ALA A 269 -3.72 -5.88 19.44
N THR A 270 -4.39 -4.88 20.03
CA THR A 270 -4.50 -4.71 21.48
C THR A 270 -5.79 -5.29 22.08
N GLU A 271 -6.65 -5.88 21.25
CA GLU A 271 -7.96 -6.41 21.63
C GLU A 271 -8.85 -5.40 22.38
N LYS A 272 -8.79 -4.13 21.97
CA LYS A 272 -9.49 -3.01 22.63
C LYS A 272 -10.56 -2.39 21.73
N PRO A 273 -11.70 -1.96 22.30
CA PRO A 273 -12.73 -1.29 21.52
C PRO A 273 -12.23 0.07 21.05
N ILE A 274 -12.65 0.46 19.84
CA ILE A 274 -12.36 1.77 19.26
C ILE A 274 -13.58 2.33 18.53
N ASP A 275 -13.77 3.63 18.65
CA ASP A 275 -14.74 4.42 17.89
C ASP A 275 -14.04 5.64 17.29
N ILE A 276 -14.26 5.90 16.00
CA ILE A 276 -13.45 6.82 15.20
C ILE A 276 -14.33 7.76 14.37
N GLN A 277 -14.21 9.05 14.68
CA GLN A 277 -14.77 10.14 13.88
C GLN A 277 -13.65 11.12 13.56
N LEU A 278 -12.90 10.84 12.49
CA LEU A 278 -11.83 11.73 12.00
C LEU A 278 -12.34 12.62 10.89
#